data_AF-A0A7V2TTK1-F1
#
_entry.id   AF-A0A7V2TTK1-F1
#
_cell.length_a   1.000
_cell.length_b   1.000
_cell.length_c   1.000
_cell.angle_alpha   90.00
_cell.angle_beta   90.00
_cell.angle_gamma   90.00
#
_symmetry.space_group_name_H-M   'P 1'
#
loop_
_entity.id
_entity.type
_entity.pdbx_description
1 polymer ?
#
loop_
_entity_poly.entity_id
_entity_poly.type
_entity_poly.pdbx_seq_one_letter_code
_entity_poly.pdbx_strand_id
1 'polypeptide(L)' 'VWLSDATRSAMMVAWGDQWTNMIQPFWALPLLGLCGLSARDVMGYTTMTLIWSGIIMSVFALLIGFRVF' A
#
# COMPACT_ATOMS: atom_id res chain seq x y z
N VAL A 1 14.00 12.58 -23.23
CA VAL A 1 14.94 11.49 -22.92
C VAL A 1 15.32 11.50 -21.45
N TRP A 2 16.06 12.47 -20.90
CA TRP A 2 16.42 12.46 -19.47
C TRP A 2 15.24 12.48 -18.47
N LEU A 3 14.12 13.07 -18.89
CA LEU A 3 12.91 13.11 -18.07
C LEU A 3 12.13 11.80 -18.06
N SER A 4 12.23 10.94 -19.10
CA SER A 4 11.40 9.73 -19.14
C SER A 4 11.80 8.69 -18.10
N ASP A 5 13.11 8.55 -17.85
CA ASP A 5 13.64 7.63 -16.84
C ASP A 5 13.37 8.13 -15.42
N ALA A 6 13.45 9.46 -15.23
CA ALA A 6 13.08 10.13 -13.99
C ALA A 6 11.57 10.03 -13.70
N THR A 7 10.69 10.22 -14.69
CA THR A 7 9.24 10.09 -14.53
C THR A 7 8.85 8.66 -14.19
N ARG A 8 9.46 7.65 -14.83
CA ARG A 8 9.19 6.24 -14.53
C ARG A 8 9.63 5.89 -13.10
N SER A 9 10.81 6.35 -12.68
CA SER A 9 11.30 6.13 -11.32
C SER A 9 10.45 6.84 -10.27
N ALA A 10 10.07 8.10 -10.53
CA ALA A 10 9.20 8.87 -9.64
C ALA A 10 7.80 8.24 -9.50
N MET A 11 7.25 7.70 -10.59
CA MET A 11 5.95 7.02 -10.55
C MET A 11 6.00 5.73 -9.73
N MET A 12 7.08 4.94 -9.83
CA MET A 12 7.25 3.76 -8.97
C MET A 12 7.35 4.12 -7.49
N VAL A 13 8.04 5.21 -7.16
CA VAL A 13 8.13 5.70 -5.77
C VAL A 13 6.76 6.21 -5.29
N ALA A 14 6.05 6.99 -6.08
CA ALA A 14 4.71 7.49 -5.74
C ALA A 14 3.70 6.34 -5.52
N TRP A 15 3.82 5.26 -6.30
CA TRP A 15 2.98 4.07 -6.14
C TRP A 15 3.31 3.32 -4.84
N GLY A 16 4.59 3.23 -4.47
CA GLY A 16 5.03 2.69 -3.17
C GLY A 16 4.56 3.54 -1.98
N ASP A 17 4.62 4.87 -2.10
CA ASP A 17 4.13 5.81 -1.09
C ASP A 17 2.63 5.62 -0.82
N GLN A 18 1.81 5.50 -1.88
CA GLN A 18 0.38 5.20 -1.75
C GLN A 18 0.12 3.86 -1.04
N TRP A 19 0.91 2.83 -1.31
CA TRP A 19 0.76 1.54 -0.66
C TRP A 19 1.04 1.63 0.85
N THR A 20 2.14 2.27 1.26
CA THR A 20 2.43 2.44 2.69
C THR A 20 1.47 3.40 3.39
N ASN A 21 0.93 4.39 2.66
CA ASN A 21 -0.06 5.33 3.20
C ASN A 21 -1.40 4.66 3.57
N MET A 22 -1.67 3.42 3.12
CA MET A 22 -2.84 2.66 3.58
C MET A 22 -2.76 2.25 5.06
N ILE A 23 -1.55 2.18 5.66
CA ILE A 23 -1.39 1.77 7.06
C ILE A 23 -1.78 2.86 8.04
N GLN A 24 -1.66 4.13 7.65
CA GLN A 24 -2.00 5.29 8.48
C GLN A 24 -3.51 5.53 8.43
N PRO A 25 -4.28 5.14 9.46
CA PRO A 25 -5.73 5.18 9.39
C PRO A 25 -6.25 6.57 9.80
N PHE A 26 -5.67 7.65 9.26
CA PHE A 26 -6.05 9.02 9.63
C PHE A 26 -7.48 9.36 9.17
N TRP A 27 -7.87 8.86 8.01
CA TRP A 27 -9.24 8.91 7.50
C TRP A 27 -10.25 8.13 8.35
N ALA A 28 -9.80 7.18 9.17
CA ALA A 28 -10.68 6.32 9.96
C ALA A 28 -10.86 6.84 11.41
N LEU A 29 -9.98 7.74 11.88
CA LEU A 29 -10.09 8.35 13.21
C LEU A 29 -11.45 8.99 13.49
N PRO A 30 -12.09 9.74 12.56
CA PRO A 30 -13.41 10.32 12.79
C PRO A 30 -14.49 9.27 13.04
N LEU A 31 -14.46 8.18 12.27
CA LEU A 31 -15.43 7.08 12.38
C LEU A 31 -15.21 6.28 13.67
N LEU A 32 -13.95 6.08 14.07
CA LEU A 32 -13.61 5.37 15.30
C LEU A 32 -14.04 6.12 16.56
N GLY A 33 -13.97 7.45 16.54
CA GLY A 33 -14.50 8.29 17.62
C GLY A 33 -16.02 8.16 17.78
N LEU A 34 -16.76 7.95 16.68
CA LEU A 34 -18.20 7.70 16.71
C LEU A 34 -18.54 6.28 17.18
N CYS A 35 -17.72 5.30 16.83
CA CYS A 35 -17.95 3.89 17.19
C CYS A 35 -17.35 3.49 18.55
N GLY A 36 -16.62 4.38 19.23
CA GLY A 36 -15.97 4.08 20.53
C GLY A 36 -14.87 3.01 20.43
N LEU A 37 -14.33 2.78 19.24
CA LEU A 37 -13.36 1.73 18.95
C LEU A 37 -11.93 2.24 19.11
N SER A 38 -11.02 1.36 19.53
CA SER A 38 -9.61 1.71 19.70
C SER A 38 -8.93 1.87 18.34
N ALA A 39 -8.13 2.93 18.18
CA ALA A 39 -7.29 3.13 16.99
C ALA A 39 -6.33 1.94 16.73
N ARG A 40 -6.00 1.17 17.77
CA ARG A 40 -5.17 -0.03 17.69
C ARG A 40 -5.84 -1.16 16.90
N ASP A 41 -7.16 -1.30 16.98
CA ASP A 41 -7.88 -2.39 16.30
C ASP A 41 -7.92 -2.17 14.79
N VAL A 42 -8.10 -0.91 14.37
CA VAL A 42 -8.04 -0.53 12.96
C VAL A 42 -6.62 -0.56 12.42
N MET A 43 -5.64 -0.12 13.19
CA MET A 43 -4.24 -0.18 12.76
C MET A 43 -3.75 -1.64 12.59
N GLY A 44 -4.24 -2.57 13.41
CA GLY A 44 -4.00 -4.00 13.23
C GLY A 44 -4.56 -4.52 11.90
N TYR A 45 -5.80 -4.13 11.56
CA TYR A 45 -6.42 -4.46 10.28
C TYR A 45 -5.66 -3.85 9.09
N THR A 46 -5.32 -2.56 9.14
CA THR A 46 -4.59 -1.89 8.05
C THR A 46 -3.19 -2.47 7.86
N THR A 47 -2.52 -2.87 8.95
CA THR A 47 -1.23 -3.59 8.89
C THR A 47 -1.38 -4.94 8.20
N MET A 48 -2.43 -5.70 8.53
CA MET A 48 -2.68 -7.00 7.90
C MET A 48 -2.99 -6.85 6.40
N THR A 49 -3.73 -5.81 6.01
CA THR A 49 -3.97 -5.49 4.60
C THR A 49 -2.69 -5.07 3.87
N LEU A 50 -1.75 -4.39 4.54
CA LEU A 50 -0.45 -4.03 3.96
C LEU A 50 0.42 -5.26 3.67
N ILE A 51 0.44 -6.22 4.60
CA ILE A 51 1.17 -7.48 4.41
C ILE A 51 0.53 -8.30 3.27
N TRP A 52 -0.80 -8.42 3.26
CA TRP A 52 -1.51 -9.16 2.21
C TRP A 52 -1.31 -8.56 0.82
N SER A 53 -1.43 -7.24 0.69
CA SER A 53 -1.20 -6.57 -0.60
C SER A 53 0.25 -6.71 -1.06
N GLY A 54 1.22 -6.68 -0.13
CA GLY A 54 2.63 -6.96 -0.43
C GLY A 54 2.90 -8.36 -0.95
N ILE A 55 2.23 -9.36 -0.38
CA ILE A 55 2.31 -10.74 -0.88
C ILE A 55 1.77 -10.82 -2.30
N ILE A 56 0.59 -10.23 -2.57
CA ILE A 56 -0.02 -10.23 -3.90
C ILE A 56 0.87 -9.54 -4.93
N MET A 57 1.42 -8.36 -4.60
CA MET A 57 2.34 -7.63 -5.49
C MET A 57 3.64 -8.38 -5.74
N SER A 58 4.22 -8.99 -4.71
CA SER A 58 5.43 -9.81 -4.83
C SER A 58 5.21 -11.03 -5.72
N VAL A 59 4.08 -11.74 -5.51
CA VAL A 59 3.70 -12.89 -6.33
C VAL A 59 3.47 -12.47 -7.77
N PHE A 60 2.76 -11.37 -8.01
CA PHE A 60 2.50 -10.87 -9.36
C PHE A 60 3.79 -10.44 -10.08
N ALA A 61 4.69 -9.74 -9.38
CA ALA A 61 6.00 -9.36 -9.90
C ALA A 61 6.85 -10.60 -10.25
N LEU A 62 6.82 -11.64 -9.41
CA LEU A 62 7.49 -12.91 -9.68
C LEU A 62 6.91 -13.60 -10.91
N LEU A 63 5.58 -13.68 -11.05
CA LEU A 63 4.91 -14.32 -12.19
C LEU A 63 5.22 -13.62 -13.52
N ILE A 64 5.29 -12.28 -13.52
CA ILE A 64 5.77 -11.51 -14.67
C ILE A 64 7.24 -11.83 -14.97
N GLY A 65 8.08 -11.93 -13.95
CA GLY A 65 9.49 -12.29 -14.09
C GLY A 65 9.72 -13.68 -14.70
N PHE A 66 8.87 -14.65 -14.36
CA PHE A 66 8.87 -15.98 -14.95
C PHE A 66 8.23 -16.05 -16.35
N ARG A 67 7.82 -14.90 -16.94
CA ARG A 67 7.10 -14.82 -18.23
C ARG A 67 5.92 -15.79 -18.31
N VAL A 68 5.18 -15.91 -17.21
CA VAL A 68 3.95 -16.72 -17.18
C VAL A 68 2.81 -16.02 -17.94
N PHE A 69 2.99 -14.74 -18.31
CA PHE A 69 2.07 -13.90 -19.08
C PHE A 69 2.81 -13.14 -20.18
#